data_AF-A0A7V4PJ17-F1
#
_entry.id   AF-A0A7V4PJ17-F1
#
_cell.length_a   1.000
_cell.length_b   1.000
_cell.length_c   1.000
_cell.angle_alpha   90.00
_cell.angle_beta   90.00
_cell.angle_gamma   90.00
#
_symmetry.space_group_name_H-M   'P 1'
#
loop_
_entity.id
_entity.type
_entity.pdbx_description
1 polymer ?
#
loop_
_entity_poly.entity_id
_entity_poly.type
_entity_poly.pdbx_seq_one_letter_code
_entity_poly.pdbx_strand_id
1 'polypeptide(L)'
;MAGQIVGVEGYLESTAMGLLAGLNALRHVQGEEPIFPPRTTAIGALLHYILYSKNFPFQPMNINFGLFPPLKERVRGHRKRILFVQRALEELQEWKEKYNL
;
A
#
# COMPACT_ATOMS: atom_id res chain seq x y z
N MET A 1 -27.74 5.22 -1.78
CA MET A 1 -26.39 5.80 -1.96
C MET A 1 -25.67 5.70 -0.62
N ALA A 2 -24.68 4.82 -0.50
CA ALA A 2 -24.03 4.51 0.76
C ALA A 2 -22.69 5.24 0.87
N GLY A 3 -22.72 6.47 1.37
CA GLY A 3 -21.54 7.26 1.72
C GLY A 3 -20.86 6.82 3.03
N GLN A 4 -20.76 5.51 3.31
CA GLN A 4 -20.34 5.04 4.64
C GLN A 4 -19.67 3.65 4.68
N ILE A 5 -19.42 2.99 3.54
CA ILE A 5 -18.93 1.58 3.54
C ILE A 5 -17.39 1.47 3.63
N VAL A 6 -16.65 2.58 3.58
CA VAL A 6 -15.19 2.59 3.85
C VAL A 6 -14.81 3.79 4.75
N GLY A 7 -15.73 4.20 5.62
CA GLY A 7 -15.58 5.35 6.49
C GLY A 7 -14.61 5.10 7.65
N VAL A 8 -13.31 5.27 7.39
CA VAL A 8 -12.30 5.68 8.37
C VAL A 8 -11.13 6.30 7.59
N GLU A 9 -11.38 7.46 6.97
CA GLU A 9 -10.34 8.17 6.20
C GLU A 9 -9.14 8.47 7.09
N GLY A 10 -8.02 7.79 6.83
CA GLY A 10 -6.75 7.96 7.53
C GLY A 10 -6.48 6.97 8.67
N TYR A 11 -7.48 6.34 9.30
CA TYR A 11 -7.22 5.40 10.41
C TYR A 11 -6.68 4.06 9.91
N LEU A 12 -7.20 3.54 8.79
CA LEU A 12 -6.69 2.30 8.23
C LEU A 12 -5.23 2.48 7.77
N GLU A 13 -4.94 3.59 7.09
CA GLU A 13 -3.59 3.95 6.66
C GLU A 13 -2.66 4.15 7.86
N SER A 14 -3.11 4.89 8.88
CA SER A 14 -2.31 5.13 10.09
C SER A 14 -2.07 3.85 10.88
N THR A 15 -3.06 2.98 11.00
CA THR A 15 -2.94 1.68 11.67
C THR A 15 -1.95 0.79 10.92
N ALA A 16 -2.07 0.73 9.59
CA ALA A 16 -1.15 -0.05 8.77
C ALA A 16 0.29 0.51 8.81
N MET A 17 0.45 1.84 8.80
CA MET A 17 1.76 2.47 8.97
C MET A 17 2.34 2.18 10.37
N GLY A 18 1.51 2.26 11.41
CA GLY A 18 1.91 1.97 12.79
C GLY A 18 2.35 0.53 12.98
N LEU A 19 1.59 -0.42 12.41
CA LEU A 19 1.97 -1.84 12.39
C LEU A 19 3.30 -2.06 11.68
N LEU A 20 3.48 -1.47 10.49
CA LEU A 20 4.72 -1.58 9.73
C LEU A 20 5.92 -0.94 10.45
N ALA A 21 5.71 0.21 11.09
CA ALA A 21 6.73 0.87 11.90
C ALA A 21 7.12 0.03 13.11
N GLY A 22 6.15 -0.55 13.82
CA GLY A 22 6.41 -1.45 14.95
C GLY A 22 7.14 -2.73 14.53
N LEU A 23 6.73 -3.34 13.41
CA LEU A 23 7.40 -4.50 12.84
C LEU A 23 8.86 -4.20 12.49
N ASN A 24 9.12 -3.08 11.81
CA ASN A 24 10.47 -2.67 11.46
C ASN A 24 11.30 -2.22 12.67
N ALA A 25 10.67 -1.66 13.70
CA ALA A 25 11.35 -1.36 14.96
C ALA A 25 11.80 -2.64 15.67
N LEU A 26 10.96 -3.68 15.72
CA LEU A 26 11.33 -4.98 16.27
C LEU A 26 12.50 -5.60 15.48
N ARG A 27 12.42 -5.60 14.16
CA ARG A 27 13.49 -6.08 13.27
C ARG A 27 14.80 -5.33 13.49
N HIS A 28 14.73 -4.01 13.64
CA HIS A 28 15.90 -3.19 13.93
C HIS A 28 16.57 -3.55 15.26
N VAL A 29 15.79 -3.78 16.33
CA VAL A 29 16.32 -4.24 17.62
C VAL A 29 16.96 -5.63 17.52
N GLN A 30 16.47 -6.48 16.61
CA GLN A 30 17.02 -7.80 16.32
C GLN A 30 18.22 -7.78 15.35
N GLY A 31 18.64 -6.60 14.87
CA GLY A 31 19.71 -6.48 13.88
C GLY A 31 19.32 -6.95 12.47
N GLU A 32 18.02 -7.04 12.19
CA GLU A 32 17.48 -7.43 10.90
C GLU A 32 17.14 -6.20 10.03
N GLU A 33 17.22 -6.37 8.71
CA GLU A 33 16.85 -5.34 7.75
C GLU A 33 15.35 -5.05 7.77
N PRO A 34 14.93 -3.78 7.57
CA PRO A 34 13.53 -3.41 7.49
C PRO A 34 12.88 -3.99 6.23
N ILE A 35 11.59 -4.28 6.33
CA ILE A 35 10.78 -4.85 5.27
C ILE A 35 9.64 -3.90 4.93
N PHE A 36 9.29 -3.86 3.65
CA PHE A 36 8.24 -3.00 3.13
C PHE A 36 7.35 -3.79 2.17
N PRO A 37 6.03 -3.58 2.22
CA PRO A 37 5.12 -4.25 1.31
C PRO A 37 5.37 -3.80 -0.14
N PRO A 38 5.05 -4.64 -1.13
CA PRO A 38 5.25 -4.31 -2.54
C PRO A 38 4.51 -3.04 -2.95
N ARG A 39 5.09 -2.26 -3.87
CA ARG A 39 4.49 -1.00 -4.38
C ARG A 39 3.12 -1.20 -5.04
N THR A 40 2.83 -2.42 -5.48
CA THR A 40 1.55 -2.83 -6.05
C THR A 40 0.44 -2.96 -5.02
N THR A 41 0.76 -2.95 -3.73
CA THR A 41 -0.21 -2.95 -2.63
C THR A 41 -0.62 -1.52 -2.28
N ALA A 42 -1.76 -1.38 -1.60
CA ALA A 42 -2.26 -0.10 -1.10
C ALA A 42 -1.22 0.67 -0.26
N ILE A 43 -0.64 -0.01 0.73
CA ILE A 43 0.36 0.58 1.64
C ILE A 43 1.68 0.84 0.93
N GLY A 44 2.17 -0.10 0.12
CA GLY A 44 3.41 0.09 -0.62
C GLY A 44 3.32 1.24 -1.65
N ALA A 45 2.17 1.40 -2.30
CA ALA A 45 1.91 2.52 -3.21
C ALA A 45 1.92 3.86 -2.46
N LEU A 46 1.29 3.91 -1.28
CA LEU A 46 1.25 5.11 -0.44
C LEU A 46 2.63 5.49 0.10
N LEU A 47 3.40 4.52 0.63
CA LEU A 47 4.77 4.73 1.09
C LEU A 47 5.65 5.26 -0.04
N HIS A 48 5.55 4.68 -1.24
CA HIS A 48 6.28 5.17 -2.39
C HIS A 48 5.87 6.61 -2.75
N TYR A 49 4.58 6.96 -2.66
CA TYR A 49 4.14 8.34 -2.87
C TYR A 49 4.75 9.28 -1.85
N ILE A 50 4.70 8.95 -0.55
CA ILE A 50 5.25 9.79 0.52
C ILE A 50 6.76 10.01 0.33
N LEU A 51 7.50 8.94 0.00
CA LEU A 51 8.96 8.98 -0.12
C LEU A 51 9.46 9.66 -1.40
N TYR A 52 8.73 9.53 -2.50
CA TYR A 52 9.21 9.95 -3.83
C TYR A 52 8.36 11.04 -4.50
N SER A 53 7.30 11.53 -3.86
CA SER A 53 6.49 12.63 -4.41
C SER A 53 7.35 13.88 -4.56
N LYS A 54 7.36 14.42 -5.78
CA LYS A 54 7.98 15.71 -6.11
C LYS A 54 6.98 16.87 -6.03
N ASN A 55 5.74 16.61 -5.58
CA ASN A 55 4.74 17.64 -5.45
C ASN A 55 5.13 18.59 -4.31
N PHE A 56 5.36 19.85 -4.64
CA PHE A 56 5.60 20.90 -3.67
C PHE A 56 4.50 21.96 -3.78
N PRO A 57 3.79 22.29 -2.68
CA PRO A 57 3.87 21.65 -1.36
C PRO A 57 3.34 20.21 -1.39
N PHE A 58 3.88 19.35 -0.52
CA PHE A 58 3.37 18.00 -0.34
C PHE A 58 1.91 18.06 0.11
N GLN A 59 1.03 17.34 -0.58
CA GLN A 59 -0.36 17.19 -0.18
C GLN A 59 -0.61 15.74 0.22
N PRO A 60 -1.10 15.49 1.44
CA PRO A 60 -1.53 14.15 1.82
C PRO A 60 -2.67 13.71 0.90
N MET A 61 -2.64 12.45 0.48
CA MET A 61 -3.65 11.87 -0.40
C MET A 61 -4.09 10.52 0.12
N ASN A 62 -5.40 10.27 0.05
CA ASN A 62 -5.97 8.94 0.29
C ASN A 62 -5.52 7.95 -0.78
N ILE A 63 -5.46 6.68 -0.40
CA ILE A 63 -5.10 5.60 -1.32
C ILE A 63 -6.10 5.57 -2.48
N ASN A 64 -5.57 5.65 -3.69
CA ASN A 64 -6.37 5.57 -4.90
C ASN A 64 -5.60 4.77 -5.97
N PHE A 65 -6.34 4.21 -6.93
CA PHE A 65 -5.75 3.40 -8.00
C PHE A 65 -4.75 4.15 -8.89
N GLY A 66 -4.66 5.48 -8.81
CA GLY A 66 -3.65 6.28 -9.50
C GLY A 66 -2.25 6.16 -8.90
N LEU A 67 -2.12 5.74 -7.64
CA LEU A 67 -0.83 5.52 -6.97
C LEU A 67 -0.18 4.18 -7.37
N PHE A 68 -1.00 3.24 -7.86
CA PHE A 68 -0.57 1.88 -8.15
C PHE A 68 0.24 1.85 -9.46
N PRO A 69 1.32 1.04 -9.54
CA PRO A 69 2.05 0.81 -10.78
C PRO A 69 1.11 0.36 -11.91
N PRO A 70 1.33 0.72 -13.18
CA PRO A 70 0.44 0.32 -14.26
C PRO A 70 0.33 -1.22 -14.40
N LEU A 71 -0.80 -1.68 -14.95
CA LEU A 71 -0.96 -3.08 -15.36
C LEU A 71 -0.25 -3.31 -16.70
N LYS A 72 0.24 -4.54 -16.94
CA LYS A 72 0.86 -4.92 -18.22
C LYS A 72 -0.13 -4.80 -19.38
N GLU A 73 -1.39 -5.14 -19.14
CA GLU A 73 -2.45 -5.10 -20.13
C GLU A 73 -3.23 -3.77 -20.11
N ARG A 74 -3.62 -3.29 -21.29
CA ARG A 74 -4.49 -2.12 -21.43
C ARG A 74 -5.94 -2.50 -21.14
N VAL A 75 -6.31 -2.42 -19.87
CA VAL A 75 -7.69 -2.69 -19.40
C VAL A 75 -8.32 -1.40 -18.87
N ARG A 76 -9.63 -1.24 -19.10
CA ARG A 76 -10.40 -0.04 -18.69
C ARG A 76 -11.55 -0.39 -17.75
N GLY A 77 -12.11 0.65 -17.12
CA GLY A 77 -13.32 0.55 -16.31
C GLY A 77 -13.17 -0.37 -15.09
N HIS A 78 -14.27 -1.04 -14.72
CA HIS A 78 -14.34 -1.90 -13.53
C HIS A 78 -13.33 -3.04 -13.56
N ARG A 79 -13.11 -3.67 -14.73
CA ARG A 79 -12.15 -4.77 -14.89
C ARG A 79 -10.72 -4.35 -14.53
N LYS A 80 -10.34 -3.11 -14.83
CA LYS A 80 -9.03 -2.56 -14.44
C LYS A 80 -8.84 -2.56 -12.91
N ARG A 81 -9.89 -2.18 -12.17
CA ARG A 81 -9.86 -2.13 -10.70
C ARG A 81 -9.73 -3.52 -10.11
N ILE A 82 -10.46 -4.50 -10.64
CA ILE A 82 -10.36 -5.90 -10.22
C ILE A 82 -8.92 -6.41 -10.40
N LEU A 83 -8.30 -6.16 -11.57
CA LEU A 83 -6.94 -6.61 -11.83
C LEU A 83 -5.90 -5.95 -10.91
N PHE A 84 -6.09 -4.68 -10.54
CA PHE A 84 -5.25 -4.06 -9.52
C PHE A 84 -5.37 -4.74 -8.18
N VAL A 85 -6.59 -5.02 -7.73
CA VAL A 85 -6.85 -5.69 -6.45
C VAL A 85 -6.28 -7.10 -6.45
N GLN A 86 -6.50 -7.86 -7.53
CA GLN A 86 -6.00 -9.22 -7.66
C GLN A 86 -4.46 -9.25 -7.55
N ARG A 87 -3.76 -8.45 -8.37
CA ARG A 87 -2.29 -8.36 -8.32
C ARG A 87 -1.81 -7.90 -6.93
N ALA A 88 -2.49 -6.93 -6.32
CA ALA A 88 -2.13 -6.43 -5.00
C ALA A 88 -2.25 -7.51 -3.91
N LEU A 89 -3.30 -8.33 -3.95
CA LEU A 89 -3.51 -9.42 -2.98
C LEU A 89 -2.51 -10.56 -3.19
N GLU A 90 -2.25 -10.93 -4.44
CA GLU A 90 -1.24 -11.95 -4.79
C GLU A 90 0.15 -11.55 -4.27
N GLU A 91 0.63 -10.36 -4.64
CA GLU A 91 1.97 -9.90 -4.22
C GLU A 91 2.05 -9.62 -2.71
N LEU A 92 0.94 -9.22 -2.07
CA LEU A 92 0.89 -9.08 -0.61
C LEU A 92 1.04 -10.43 0.10
N GLN A 93 0.40 -11.47 -0.43
CA GLN A 93 0.49 -12.81 0.13
C GLN A 93 1.91 -13.37 -0.01
N GLU A 94 2.53 -13.23 -1.19
CA GLU A 94 3.93 -13.62 -1.41
C GLU A 94 4.88 -12.88 -0.47
N TRP A 95 4.64 -11.59 -0.22
CA TRP A 95 5.44 -10.80 0.72
C TRP A 95 5.30 -11.30 2.15
N LYS A 96 4.08 -11.62 2.59
CA LYS A 96 3.86 -12.18 3.93
C LYS A 96 4.56 -13.52 4.11
N GLU A 97 4.45 -14.41 3.13
CA GLU A 97 5.12 -15.71 3.15
C GLU A 97 6.64 -15.57 3.18
N LYS A 98 7.20 -14.64 2.40
CA LYS A 98 8.65 -14.38 2.37
C LYS A 98 9.21 -13.96 3.74
N TYR A 99 8.44 -13.22 4.54
CA TYR A 99 8.89 -12.68 5.82
C TYR A 99 8.22 -13.35 7.04
N ASN A 100 7.51 -14.47 6.84
CA ASN A 100 6.78 -15.20 7.88
C ASN A 100 5.84 -14.31 8.72
N LEU A 101 5.01 -13.50 8.05
CA LEU A 101 4.04 -12.58 8.65
C LEU A 101 2.59 -13.10 8.65
#